data_AF-A0A4Q3UUA5-F1
#
_entry.id   AF-A0A4Q3UUA5-F1
#
_cell.length_a   1.000
_cell.length_b   1.000
_cell.length_c   1.000
_cell.angle_alpha   90.00
_cell.angle_beta   90.00
_cell.angle_gamma   90.00
#
_symmetry.space_group_name_H-M   'P 1'
#
loop_
_entity.id
_entity.type
_entity.pdbx_description
1 polymer ?
#
loop_
_entity_poly.entity_id
_entity_poly.type
_entity_poly.pdbx_seq_one_letter_code
_entity_poly.pdbx_strand_id
1 'polypeptide(L)'
;LIAYNQFRDNERGIAIEHGQNNSIRGNEFAKGDVGIALWADPVTDPNWGYPKRRDVASRDTKLSENRFLAVPLALDLRDSSIAIEGNEFVKNADLRKGGNLQIEPSLIGNTYIEGAALIEGLKGPAHTQRPKRKQEGFRWSSPFNRPLVGTGPIDQGDGQFIFGVYRKDSPPAGATPYEPNILEGGRDPFLKPDQEQGWRTIVVDEWGPYDGKRPLLWPKRASQGAAPAPGATSRGSGRERPAAPKYKTSYEILGPKGKWRVVRAVGVKLPQSYGKVPGTMQIGVDETRVGEVAVEVEYVGAATTDVRGVVTPAGKPVRFGFSRYQAPMPWRVKFYAWDPKTQDPRENEAWRGNPVLTEVTVPGLDFAGYGRFSKGVPATHFATVAEGEIDLPKGEWDLKATTDDGLRVFVDGVKVVDSWKYQGPTDYAAKLQGGKHRIRVEHFQIDGYAMLKLALVPTAKS
;
A
#
# COMPACT_ATOMS: atom_id res chain seq x y z
N LEU A 1 3.33 2.33 22.01
CA LEU A 1 4.02 1.02 22.06
C LEU A 1 3.51 0.17 20.90
N ILE A 2 4.40 -0.35 20.06
CA ILE A 2 4.11 -1.32 18.99
C ILE A 2 5.05 -2.48 19.20
N ALA A 3 4.55 -3.61 19.72
CA ALA A 3 5.44 -4.70 20.12
C ALA A 3 4.92 -6.09 19.78
N TYR A 4 5.85 -6.99 19.51
CA TYR A 4 5.62 -8.43 19.32
C TYR A 4 4.64 -8.79 18.19
N ASN A 5 4.59 -7.98 17.14
CA ASN A 5 3.77 -8.24 15.95
C ASN A 5 4.56 -8.96 14.85
N GLN A 6 3.85 -9.60 13.92
CA GLN A 6 4.42 -10.13 12.68
C GLN A 6 3.91 -9.34 11.47
N PHE A 7 4.81 -8.61 10.82
CA PHE A 7 4.59 -7.86 9.60
C PHE A 7 5.17 -8.64 8.41
N ARG A 8 4.30 -9.13 7.52
CA ARG A 8 4.74 -9.93 6.36
C ARG A 8 4.19 -9.39 5.05
N ASP A 9 5.05 -9.36 4.04
CA ASP A 9 4.69 -8.99 2.67
C ASP A 9 4.03 -7.59 2.59
N ASN A 10 4.47 -6.66 3.43
CA ASN A 10 3.99 -5.27 3.47
C ASN A 10 4.86 -4.36 2.62
N GLU A 11 4.28 -3.29 2.07
CA GLU A 11 5.08 -2.21 1.48
C GLU A 11 5.87 -1.46 2.56
N ARG A 12 5.17 -0.97 3.60
CA ARG A 12 5.78 -0.41 4.81
C ARG A 12 5.20 -1.17 5.99
N GLY A 13 6.05 -1.77 6.83
CA GLY A 13 5.61 -2.50 8.01
C GLY A 13 5.00 -1.57 9.05
N ILE A 14 5.77 -0.57 9.47
CA ILE A 14 5.31 0.54 10.33
C ILE A 14 5.68 1.85 9.64
N ALA A 15 4.75 2.80 9.61
CA ALA A 15 4.98 4.14 9.09
C ALA A 15 4.37 5.16 10.07
N ILE A 16 5.18 6.05 10.63
CA ILE A 16 4.75 7.05 11.61
C ILE A 16 5.30 8.42 11.21
N GLU A 17 4.39 9.37 11.03
CA GLU A 17 4.69 10.78 10.80
C GLU A 17 4.48 11.59 12.08
N HIS A 18 5.36 12.54 12.39
CA HIS A 18 5.29 13.43 13.55
C HIS A 18 5.18 12.71 14.91
N GLY A 19 5.70 11.48 14.99
CA GLY A 19 5.55 10.59 16.14
C GLY A 19 6.51 10.92 17.30
N GLN A 20 6.01 10.90 18.53
CA GLN A 20 6.78 11.21 19.74
C GLN A 20 6.78 10.04 20.73
N ASN A 21 7.91 9.78 21.39
CA ASN A 21 8.04 8.81 22.50
C ASN A 21 7.55 7.39 22.14
N ASN A 22 7.78 6.97 20.89
CA ASN A 22 7.34 5.66 20.45
C ASN A 22 8.28 4.57 20.98
N SER A 23 7.73 3.40 21.30
CA SER A 23 8.51 2.19 21.56
C SER A 23 8.08 1.13 20.56
N ILE A 24 9.00 0.71 19.69
CA ILE A 24 8.79 -0.32 18.68
C ILE A 24 9.70 -1.50 19.05
N ARG A 25 9.12 -2.57 19.61
CA ARG A 25 9.90 -3.63 20.24
C ARG A 25 9.53 -5.05 19.84
N GLY A 26 10.50 -5.92 19.57
CA GLY A 26 10.23 -7.36 19.47
C GLY A 26 9.36 -7.78 18.27
N ASN A 27 9.18 -6.91 17.27
CA ASN A 27 8.37 -7.22 16.09
C ASN A 27 9.21 -7.98 15.05
N GLU A 28 8.55 -8.81 14.24
CA GLU A 28 9.16 -9.49 13.10
C GLU A 28 8.63 -8.90 11.79
N PHE A 29 9.55 -8.42 10.95
CA PHE A 29 9.29 -7.93 9.60
C PHE A 29 9.87 -8.93 8.60
N ALA A 30 9.06 -9.47 7.70
CA ALA A 30 9.53 -10.43 6.72
C ALA A 30 8.98 -10.17 5.31
N LYS A 31 9.85 -10.28 4.31
CA LYS A 31 9.48 -10.26 2.87
C LYS A 31 8.74 -9.00 2.38
N GLY A 32 8.77 -7.91 3.15
CA GLY A 32 8.25 -6.59 2.75
C GLY A 32 9.29 -5.71 2.06
N ASP A 33 8.87 -4.53 1.59
CA ASP A 33 9.76 -3.55 0.95
C ASP A 33 10.49 -2.67 1.97
N VAL A 34 9.73 -2.06 2.88
CA VAL A 34 10.21 -1.20 3.97
C VAL A 34 9.77 -1.76 5.32
N GLY A 35 10.71 -1.86 6.27
CA GLY A 35 10.41 -2.32 7.62
C GLY A 35 9.69 -1.24 8.42
N ILE A 36 10.42 -0.20 8.78
CA ILE A 36 9.92 0.93 9.57
C ILE A 36 10.28 2.25 8.89
N ALA A 37 9.30 3.13 8.75
CA ALA A 37 9.47 4.48 8.25
C ALA A 37 9.05 5.51 9.32
N LEU A 38 9.95 6.43 9.67
CA LEU A 38 9.68 7.52 10.62
C LEU A 38 10.04 8.86 9.98
N TRP A 39 9.13 9.83 10.04
CA TRP A 39 9.44 11.16 9.53
C TRP A 39 8.67 12.31 10.19
N ALA A 40 9.17 13.53 10.01
CA ALA A 40 8.41 14.76 10.24
C ALA A 40 8.69 15.74 9.10
N ASP A 41 7.65 16.09 8.33
CA ASP A 41 7.78 17.11 7.30
C ASP A 41 7.77 18.53 7.89
N PRO A 42 8.49 19.50 7.30
CA PRO A 42 8.35 20.90 7.70
C PRO A 42 6.89 21.34 7.57
N VAL A 43 6.36 21.96 8.61
CA VAL A 43 5.02 22.53 8.54
C VAL A 43 5.09 23.82 7.73
N THR A 44 4.67 23.73 6.48
CA THR A 44 4.71 24.85 5.52
C THR A 44 3.35 25.54 5.36
N ASP A 45 2.24 24.90 5.72
CA ASP A 45 0.91 25.51 5.62
C ASP A 45 0.64 26.50 6.79
N PRO A 46 0.55 27.81 6.51
CA PRO A 46 0.28 28.82 7.54
C PRO A 46 -1.15 28.72 8.11
N ASN A 47 -2.07 27.97 7.49
CA ASN A 47 -3.44 27.79 7.97
C ASN A 47 -3.61 26.55 8.86
N TRP A 48 -2.62 25.66 8.91
CA TRP A 48 -2.69 24.48 9.76
C TRP A 48 -2.57 24.89 11.25
N GLY A 49 -3.68 24.82 11.97
CA GLY A 49 -3.76 25.30 13.36
C GLY A 49 -3.09 24.38 14.39
N TYR A 50 -2.94 23.09 14.08
CA TYR A 50 -2.42 22.09 15.02
C TYR A 50 -0.93 22.32 15.37
N PRO A 51 -0.02 22.50 14.40
CA PRO A 51 1.40 22.71 14.70
C PRO A 51 1.70 24.03 15.42
N LYS A 52 0.80 25.02 15.30
CA LYS A 52 0.92 26.30 16.03
C LYS A 52 0.80 26.13 17.55
N ARG A 53 0.25 25.00 18.01
CA ARG A 53 -0.07 24.76 19.43
C ARG A 53 0.49 23.43 19.95
N ARG A 54 1.11 22.61 19.09
CA ARG A 54 1.55 21.26 19.42
C ARG A 54 2.92 21.01 18.82
N ASP A 55 3.73 20.26 19.56
CA ASP A 55 4.96 19.69 19.03
C ASP A 55 4.61 18.69 17.91
N VAL A 56 5.26 18.86 16.77
CA VAL A 56 5.13 18.01 15.57
C VAL A 56 6.47 17.39 15.21
N ALA A 57 7.48 17.48 16.06
CA ALA A 57 8.73 16.77 15.83
C ALA A 57 8.48 15.26 15.85
N SER A 58 9.16 14.54 14.95
CA SER A 58 9.32 13.09 15.09
C SER A 58 10.49 12.86 16.04
N ARG A 59 10.25 12.40 17.27
CA ARG A 59 11.33 12.27 18.26
C ARG A 59 11.13 11.16 19.28
N ASP A 60 12.24 10.81 19.91
CA ASP A 60 12.35 9.94 21.07
C ASP A 60 11.77 8.54 20.82
N THR A 61 11.90 8.06 19.58
CA THR A 61 11.49 6.70 19.25
C THR A 61 12.55 5.70 19.70
N LYS A 62 12.16 4.63 20.40
CA LYS A 62 13.03 3.51 20.78
C LYS A 62 12.71 2.29 19.93
N LEU A 63 13.72 1.78 19.22
CA LEU A 63 13.62 0.58 18.41
C LEU A 63 14.46 -0.53 19.03
N SER A 64 13.81 -1.54 19.62
CA SER A 64 14.53 -2.61 20.32
C SER A 64 14.10 -4.03 19.96
N GLU A 65 15.04 -4.97 19.86
CA GLU A 65 14.75 -6.40 19.74
C GLU A 65 13.88 -6.81 18.52
N ASN A 66 13.78 -5.96 17.49
CA ASN A 66 13.02 -6.29 16.28
C ASN A 66 13.85 -7.13 15.32
N ARG A 67 13.18 -7.90 14.48
CA ARG A 67 13.80 -8.76 13.47
C ARG A 67 13.36 -8.39 12.07
N PHE A 68 14.31 -8.14 11.17
CA PHE A 68 14.09 -7.82 9.76
C PHE A 68 14.64 -8.94 8.88
N LEU A 69 13.75 -9.80 8.37
CA LEU A 69 14.09 -10.93 7.52
C LEU A 69 13.81 -10.63 6.04
N ALA A 70 14.88 -10.49 5.24
CA ALA A 70 14.79 -10.23 3.81
C ALA A 70 13.97 -8.97 3.46
N VAL A 71 14.06 -7.93 4.29
CA VAL A 71 13.45 -6.61 4.05
C VAL A 71 14.54 -5.71 3.47
N PRO A 72 14.47 -5.32 2.18
CA PRO A 72 15.55 -4.57 1.52
C PRO A 72 15.86 -3.24 2.18
N LEU A 73 14.83 -2.45 2.52
CA LEU A 73 14.98 -1.21 3.28
C LEU A 73 14.44 -1.40 4.69
N ALA A 74 15.28 -1.84 5.62
CA ALA A 74 14.82 -2.13 6.97
C ALA A 74 14.31 -0.86 7.67
N LEU A 75 15.00 0.26 7.46
CA LEU A 75 14.71 1.55 8.08
C LEU A 75 14.67 2.68 7.04
N ASP A 76 13.63 3.51 7.06
CA ASP A 76 13.51 4.74 6.28
C ASP A 76 13.27 5.91 7.23
N LEU A 77 14.33 6.65 7.58
CA LEU A 77 14.32 7.61 8.67
C LEU A 77 14.64 9.01 8.16
N ARG A 78 13.78 9.97 8.46
CA ARG A 78 13.94 11.35 8.03
C ARG A 78 13.50 12.33 9.12
N ASP A 79 14.26 13.39 9.38
CA ASP A 79 13.84 14.47 10.31
C ASP A 79 13.31 13.93 11.67
N SER A 80 14.02 12.96 12.23
CA SER A 80 13.55 12.20 13.38
C SER A 80 14.65 11.96 14.42
N SER A 81 14.32 11.86 15.72
CA SER A 81 15.23 11.28 16.72
C SER A 81 14.85 9.85 17.14
N ILE A 82 15.87 8.98 17.24
CA ILE A 82 15.67 7.55 17.47
C ILE A 82 16.84 6.89 18.24
N ALA A 83 16.53 5.96 19.14
CA ALA A 83 17.46 5.01 19.75
C ALA A 83 17.26 3.60 19.16
N ILE A 84 18.33 2.88 18.82
CA ILE A 84 18.26 1.60 18.08
C ILE A 84 19.16 0.53 18.72
N GLU A 85 18.55 -0.43 19.41
CA GLU A 85 19.27 -1.42 20.24
C GLU A 85 18.82 -2.86 19.99
N GLY A 86 19.74 -3.81 19.95
CA GLY A 86 19.40 -5.24 20.00
C GLY A 86 18.55 -5.79 18.83
N ASN A 87 18.49 -5.12 17.68
CA ASN A 87 17.71 -5.58 16.52
C ASN A 87 18.50 -6.59 15.66
N GLU A 88 17.79 -7.51 15.00
CA GLU A 88 18.36 -8.51 14.10
C GLU A 88 18.02 -8.20 12.64
N PHE A 89 19.03 -8.12 11.78
CA PHE A 89 18.87 -7.95 10.33
C PHE A 89 19.40 -9.19 9.60
N VAL A 90 18.56 -9.79 8.76
CA VAL A 90 18.85 -11.08 8.11
C VAL A 90 18.71 -10.95 6.60
N LYS A 91 19.74 -11.38 5.87
CA LYS A 91 19.92 -11.30 4.39
C LYS A 91 20.13 -9.89 3.84
N ASN A 92 19.25 -8.95 4.20
CA ASN A 92 19.33 -7.55 3.77
C ASN A 92 19.30 -6.63 4.99
N ALA A 93 19.99 -5.50 4.89
CA ALA A 93 19.92 -4.41 5.85
C ALA A 93 20.32 -3.12 5.13
N ASP A 94 19.38 -2.19 5.03
CA ASP A 94 19.62 -0.86 4.49
C ASP A 94 18.86 0.18 5.31
N LEU A 95 19.40 1.40 5.31
CA LEU A 95 18.86 2.56 5.99
C LEU A 95 18.88 3.75 5.04
N ARG A 96 17.69 4.26 4.72
CA ARG A 96 17.55 5.55 4.05
C ARG A 96 17.53 6.64 5.12
N LYS A 97 18.38 7.65 4.95
CA LYS A 97 18.46 8.82 5.82
C LYS A 97 18.02 10.06 5.06
N GLY A 98 17.23 10.92 5.71
CA GLY A 98 16.86 12.23 5.19
C GLY A 98 16.83 13.29 6.29
N GLY A 99 16.96 14.55 5.89
CA GLY A 99 16.78 15.69 6.80
C GLY A 99 17.65 15.65 8.06
N ASN A 100 17.14 16.20 9.15
CA ASN A 100 17.81 16.26 10.45
C ASN A 100 17.55 14.97 11.27
N LEU A 101 18.18 13.88 10.86
CA LEU A 101 18.13 12.60 11.57
C LEU A 101 19.10 12.57 12.76
N GLN A 102 18.57 12.40 13.96
CA GLN A 102 19.35 12.20 15.20
C GLN A 102 19.26 10.74 15.64
N ILE A 103 20.42 10.08 15.74
CA ILE A 103 20.50 8.71 16.25
C ILE A 103 21.18 8.77 17.61
N GLU A 104 20.45 8.39 18.65
CA GLU A 104 20.93 8.36 20.03
C GLU A 104 22.08 7.35 20.18
N PRO A 105 23.06 7.60 21.05
CA PRO A 105 24.32 6.85 21.13
C PRO A 105 24.17 5.38 21.59
N SER A 106 22.97 4.94 21.96
CA SER A 106 22.70 3.55 22.32
C SER A 106 22.53 2.67 21.07
N LEU A 107 23.66 2.31 20.46
CA LEU A 107 23.73 1.43 19.28
C LEU A 107 24.15 0.00 19.63
N ILE A 108 23.83 -0.46 20.83
CA ILE A 108 24.37 -1.70 21.40
C ILE A 108 23.57 -2.92 20.89
N GLY A 109 24.25 -4.00 20.50
CA GLY A 109 23.64 -5.33 20.35
C GLY A 109 22.91 -5.61 19.03
N ASN A 110 22.94 -4.71 18.04
CA ASN A 110 22.37 -4.99 16.72
C ASN A 110 23.17 -6.10 16.00
N THR A 111 22.48 -7.08 15.44
CA THR A 111 23.06 -8.30 14.86
C THR A 111 22.75 -8.40 13.37
N TYR A 112 23.76 -8.74 12.56
CA TYR A 112 23.64 -8.85 11.11
C TYR A 112 23.99 -10.27 10.67
N ILE A 113 23.05 -10.94 10.00
CA ILE A 113 23.08 -12.38 9.72
C ILE A 113 22.85 -12.63 8.21
N GLU A 114 23.43 -13.71 7.69
CA GLU A 114 23.22 -14.21 6.32
C GLU A 114 23.59 -13.21 5.21
N GLY A 115 24.62 -12.38 5.42
CA GLY A 115 25.13 -11.45 4.39
C GLY A 115 24.49 -10.07 4.41
N ALA A 116 23.65 -9.76 5.41
CA ALA A 116 23.18 -8.40 5.64
C ALA A 116 24.36 -7.43 5.84
N ALA A 117 24.38 -6.34 5.08
CA ALA A 117 25.41 -5.30 5.19
C ALA A 117 25.27 -4.55 6.53
N LEU A 118 26.38 -4.07 7.07
CA LEU A 118 26.30 -3.15 8.22
C LEU A 118 25.67 -1.84 7.78
N ILE A 119 24.69 -1.37 8.53
CA ILE A 119 24.16 -0.03 8.34
C ILE A 119 25.16 0.98 8.93
N GLU A 120 25.76 1.79 8.07
CA GLU A 120 26.73 2.81 8.47
C GLU A 120 26.06 3.90 9.33
N GLY A 121 26.54 4.06 10.57
CA GLY A 121 25.92 4.93 11.60
C GLY A 121 25.12 4.20 12.68
N LEU A 122 24.91 2.88 12.56
CA LEU A 122 24.41 2.01 13.64
C LEU A 122 25.51 1.10 14.22
N LYS A 123 26.78 1.50 14.04
CA LYS A 123 27.98 0.77 14.48
C LYS A 123 28.19 1.02 15.99
N GLY A 124 27.57 0.21 16.85
CA GLY A 124 27.87 0.22 18.27
C GLY A 124 29.13 -0.58 18.65
N PRO A 125 29.65 -0.40 19.88
CA PRO A 125 30.88 -1.06 20.38
C PRO A 125 30.75 -2.58 20.54
N ALA A 126 29.53 -3.13 20.52
CA ALA A 126 29.27 -4.56 20.53
C ALA A 126 28.31 -4.92 19.37
N HIS A 127 28.87 -5.25 18.21
CA HIS A 127 28.15 -5.83 17.08
C HIS A 127 28.75 -7.19 16.74
N THR A 128 27.92 -8.16 16.34
CA THR A 128 28.42 -9.43 15.81
C THR A 128 28.04 -9.58 14.35
N GLN A 129 29.05 -9.69 13.48
CA GLN A 129 28.90 -10.23 12.14
C GLN A 129 29.16 -11.73 12.21
N ARG A 130 28.20 -12.56 11.79
CA ARG A 130 28.42 -14.00 11.68
C ARG A 130 28.43 -14.42 10.21
N PRO A 131 29.55 -14.88 9.64
CA PRO A 131 29.54 -15.46 8.29
C PRO A 131 28.76 -16.79 8.28
N LYS A 132 28.29 -17.18 7.09
CA LYS A 132 27.48 -18.40 6.83
C LYS A 132 28.00 -19.59 7.64
N ARG A 133 27.23 -20.12 8.59
CA ARG A 133 27.51 -21.45 9.16
C ARG A 133 26.91 -22.52 8.24
N LYS A 134 27.76 -23.45 7.79
CA LYS A 134 27.29 -24.81 7.46
C LYS A 134 26.59 -25.33 8.72
N GLN A 135 25.29 -25.59 8.62
CA GLN A 135 24.50 -26.15 9.71
C GLN A 135 24.95 -27.58 9.97
N GLU A 136 25.78 -27.77 10.99
CA GLU A 136 25.84 -29.06 11.70
C GLU A 136 25.30 -28.83 13.11
N GLY A 137 24.17 -29.48 13.41
CA GLY A 137 23.76 -29.80 14.78
C GLY A 137 22.93 -28.77 15.57
N PHE A 138 22.72 -27.53 15.11
CA PHE A 138 21.86 -26.60 15.87
C PHE A 138 20.37 -26.85 15.59
N ARG A 139 19.69 -27.58 16.49
CA ARG A 139 18.23 -27.72 16.49
C ARG A 139 17.60 -26.36 16.80
N TRP A 140 16.96 -25.76 15.81
CA TRP A 140 16.11 -24.58 15.96
C TRP A 140 14.91 -24.90 16.87
N SER A 141 15.02 -24.65 18.17
CA SER A 141 13.87 -24.40 19.02
C SER A 141 13.70 -22.89 19.19
N SER A 142 13.35 -22.18 18.11
CA SER A 142 12.82 -20.82 18.25
C SER A 142 11.44 -20.95 18.91
N PRO A 143 11.21 -20.38 20.10
CA PRO A 143 9.89 -20.38 20.73
C PRO A 143 8.82 -19.68 19.87
N PHE A 144 9.22 -18.95 18.82
CA PHE A 144 8.41 -17.97 18.10
C PHE A 144 7.93 -18.44 16.72
N ASN A 145 8.15 -19.72 16.36
CA ASN A 145 7.62 -20.30 15.12
C ASN A 145 6.18 -20.86 15.28
N ARG A 146 5.44 -20.40 16.30
CA ARG A 146 4.03 -20.73 16.56
C ARG A 146 3.19 -19.45 16.53
N PRO A 147 1.94 -19.48 16.03
CA PRO A 147 1.06 -18.32 16.08
C PRO A 147 0.93 -17.78 17.51
N LEU A 148 1.02 -16.45 17.67
CA LEU A 148 0.95 -15.76 18.96
C LEU A 148 -0.50 -15.75 19.47
N VAL A 149 -0.70 -16.05 20.76
CA VAL A 149 -2.04 -16.23 21.38
C VAL A 149 -2.09 -15.49 22.73
N GLY A 150 -2.49 -14.20 22.73
CA GLY A 150 -2.90 -13.41 23.91
C GLY A 150 -1.90 -12.36 24.46
N THR A 151 -2.39 -11.24 25.02
CA THR A 151 -1.62 -10.09 25.58
C THR A 151 -2.00 -9.77 27.04
N GLY A 152 -1.04 -9.38 27.92
CA GLY A 152 -1.31 -8.86 29.28
C GLY A 152 -0.13 -8.10 29.93
N PRO A 153 -0.33 -7.30 31.00
CA PRO A 153 0.71 -6.41 31.57
C PRO A 153 1.79 -7.12 32.41
N ILE A 154 3.02 -6.57 32.39
CA ILE A 154 4.24 -6.93 33.11
C ILE A 154 4.66 -5.70 33.93
N ASP A 155 4.72 -5.81 35.24
CA ASP A 155 5.25 -4.75 36.12
C ASP A 155 6.79 -4.84 36.18
N GLN A 156 7.48 -3.72 35.92
CA GLN A 156 8.95 -3.65 35.99
C GLN A 156 9.47 -3.12 37.34
N GLY A 157 8.60 -2.90 38.33
CA GLY A 157 8.98 -2.46 39.66
C GLY A 157 9.27 -0.96 39.79
N ASP A 158 9.00 -0.18 38.74
CA ASP A 158 9.11 1.28 38.68
C ASP A 158 7.75 1.99 38.53
N GLY A 159 6.65 1.24 38.68
CA GLY A 159 5.29 1.73 38.47
C GLY A 159 4.87 1.83 37.00
N GLN A 160 5.68 1.34 36.06
CA GLN A 160 5.30 1.18 34.66
C GLN A 160 4.88 -0.26 34.36
N PHE A 161 3.64 -0.43 33.90
CA PHE A 161 3.14 -1.70 33.38
C PHE A 161 3.44 -1.80 31.88
N ILE A 162 4.21 -2.80 31.47
CA ILE A 162 4.50 -3.13 30.06
C ILE A 162 3.57 -4.25 29.60
N PHE A 163 2.74 -4.04 28.59
CA PHE A 163 2.01 -5.15 27.96
C PHE A 163 3.00 -6.13 27.29
N GLY A 164 3.07 -7.36 27.77
CA GLY A 164 3.89 -8.45 27.25
C GLY A 164 3.09 -9.72 26.96
N VAL A 165 3.68 -10.63 26.18
CA VAL A 165 3.05 -11.86 25.69
C VAL A 165 3.34 -13.01 26.64
N TYR A 166 2.30 -13.74 27.07
CA TYR A 166 2.42 -15.00 27.79
C TYR A 166 1.84 -16.16 26.96
N ARG A 167 2.17 -17.39 27.37
CA ARG A 167 1.56 -18.61 26.83
C ARG A 167 0.13 -18.73 27.34
N LYS A 168 -0.85 -19.01 26.47
CA LYS A 168 -2.27 -19.24 26.86
C LYS A 168 -2.43 -20.34 27.92
N ASP A 169 -1.50 -21.29 27.94
CA ASP A 169 -1.38 -22.39 28.89
C ASP A 169 -0.71 -21.99 30.22
N SER A 170 -0.27 -20.74 30.40
CA SER A 170 0.34 -20.23 31.63
C SER A 170 0.22 -18.70 31.73
N PRO A 171 -0.97 -18.15 32.04
CA PRO A 171 -1.12 -16.72 32.31
C PRO A 171 -0.32 -16.32 33.57
N PRO A 172 0.10 -15.05 33.70
CA PRO A 172 0.69 -14.56 34.93
C PRO A 172 -0.33 -14.68 36.05
N ALA A 173 0.11 -15.12 37.23
CA ALA A 173 -0.72 -15.07 38.40
C ALA A 173 -1.19 -13.61 38.62
N GLY A 174 -2.51 -13.36 38.52
CA GLY A 174 -3.12 -12.06 38.85
C GLY A 174 -3.59 -11.18 37.69
N ALA A 175 -3.42 -11.56 36.42
CA ALA A 175 -3.85 -10.73 35.27
C ALA A 175 -5.31 -10.93 34.83
N THR A 176 -5.91 -12.09 35.14
CA THR A 176 -7.28 -12.47 34.75
C THR A 176 -8.43 -11.59 35.28
N PRO A 177 -8.34 -10.90 36.44
CA PRO A 177 -9.46 -10.09 36.94
C PRO A 177 -9.71 -8.79 36.14
N TYR A 178 -8.72 -8.34 35.36
CA TYR A 178 -8.78 -7.07 34.61
C TYR A 178 -9.00 -7.26 33.11
N GLU A 179 -9.10 -8.50 32.63
CA GLU A 179 -9.43 -8.77 31.24
C GLU A 179 -10.88 -8.31 30.98
N PRO A 180 -11.12 -7.44 29.99
CA PRO A 180 -12.47 -7.07 29.63
C PRO A 180 -13.23 -8.33 29.19
N ASN A 181 -14.41 -8.54 29.76
CA ASN A 181 -15.28 -9.61 29.29
C ASN A 181 -15.58 -9.40 27.80
N ILE A 182 -15.57 -10.49 27.03
CA ILE A 182 -16.03 -10.47 25.64
C ILE A 182 -17.46 -9.95 25.63
N LEU A 183 -17.73 -8.93 24.80
CA LEU A 183 -19.07 -8.40 24.57
C LEU A 183 -20.02 -9.54 24.19
N GLU A 184 -21.14 -9.65 24.91
CA GLU A 184 -22.18 -10.61 24.58
C GLU A 184 -22.72 -10.34 23.17
N GLY A 185 -22.64 -11.32 22.27
CA GLY A 185 -22.96 -11.15 20.85
C GLY A 185 -21.89 -10.43 20.02
N GLY A 186 -20.75 -10.06 20.61
CA GLY A 186 -19.60 -9.50 19.91
C GLY A 186 -19.04 -10.46 18.86
N ARG A 187 -18.67 -9.94 17.69
CA ARG A 187 -18.01 -10.74 16.65
C ARG A 187 -16.51 -10.84 16.98
N ASP A 188 -15.99 -12.06 16.97
CA ASP A 188 -14.54 -12.28 17.03
C ASP A 188 -13.89 -11.74 15.73
N PRO A 189 -13.04 -10.70 15.80
CA PRO A 189 -12.41 -10.12 14.63
C PRO A 189 -11.21 -10.95 14.14
N PHE A 190 -10.80 -11.99 14.86
CA PHE A 190 -9.62 -12.78 14.53
C PHE A 190 -9.96 -13.97 13.62
N LEU A 191 -9.11 -14.18 12.62
CA LEU A 191 -9.21 -15.31 11.71
C LEU A 191 -8.86 -16.61 12.43
N LYS A 192 -9.52 -17.71 12.06
CA LYS A 192 -9.23 -19.03 12.64
C LYS A 192 -7.79 -19.47 12.32
N PRO A 193 -7.15 -20.32 13.14
CA PRO A 193 -5.77 -20.74 12.94
C PRO A 193 -5.48 -21.43 11.59
N ASP A 194 -6.48 -22.08 11.01
CA ASP A 194 -6.43 -22.77 9.72
C ASP A 194 -6.74 -21.85 8.53
N GLN A 195 -7.18 -20.62 8.79
CA GLN A 195 -7.43 -19.63 7.76
C GLN A 195 -6.16 -18.87 7.42
N GLU A 196 -6.10 -18.46 6.17
CA GLU A 196 -5.00 -17.69 5.65
C GLU A 196 -4.88 -16.33 6.38
N GLN A 197 -3.71 -16.01 6.92
CA GLN A 197 -3.48 -14.82 7.75
C GLN A 197 -2.84 -13.68 6.94
N GLY A 198 -2.99 -12.45 7.45
CA GLY A 198 -2.35 -11.22 6.93
C GLY A 198 -3.28 -10.31 6.12
N TRP A 199 -2.78 -9.13 5.72
CA TRP A 199 -3.54 -8.10 5.01
C TRP A 199 -4.20 -8.56 3.70
N ARG A 200 -3.74 -9.69 3.14
CA ARG A 200 -4.33 -10.33 1.95
C ARG A 200 -5.70 -10.95 2.17
N THR A 201 -6.07 -11.26 3.41
CA THR A 201 -7.40 -11.75 3.75
C THR A 201 -8.36 -10.67 4.25
N ILE A 202 -7.85 -9.45 4.43
CA ILE A 202 -8.68 -8.26 4.60
C ILE A 202 -9.17 -7.82 3.22
N VAL A 203 -10.43 -8.15 2.94
CA VAL A 203 -11.14 -7.71 1.74
C VAL A 203 -11.99 -6.50 2.10
N VAL A 204 -11.74 -5.39 1.42
CA VAL A 204 -12.50 -4.15 1.55
C VAL A 204 -12.97 -3.79 0.16
N ASP A 205 -14.28 -3.85 -0.08
CA ASP A 205 -14.89 -3.39 -1.32
C ASP A 205 -15.42 -1.97 -1.16
N GLU A 206 -16.13 -1.47 -2.17
CA GLU A 206 -16.71 -0.11 -2.17
C GLU A 206 -17.70 0.15 -1.03
N TRP A 207 -18.20 -0.90 -0.36
CA TRP A 207 -19.12 -0.82 0.78
C TRP A 207 -18.41 -1.00 2.13
N GLY A 208 -17.09 -1.23 2.13
CA GLY A 208 -16.29 -1.43 3.32
C GLY A 208 -15.84 -2.89 3.52
N PRO A 209 -15.51 -3.29 4.76
CA PRO A 209 -15.01 -4.63 5.06
C PRO A 209 -16.02 -5.72 4.67
N TYR A 210 -15.54 -6.71 3.93
CA TYR A 210 -16.34 -7.86 3.53
C TYR A 210 -16.50 -8.85 4.69
N ASP A 211 -17.75 -9.24 4.98
CA ASP A 211 -18.11 -10.04 6.16
C ASP A 211 -18.41 -11.51 5.86
N GLY A 212 -18.19 -11.95 4.61
CA GLY A 212 -18.38 -13.35 4.19
C GLY A 212 -19.83 -13.77 3.92
N LYS A 213 -20.82 -12.88 4.07
CA LYS A 213 -22.26 -13.26 4.00
C LYS A 213 -22.89 -13.17 2.62
N ARG A 214 -22.18 -12.63 1.62
CA ARG A 214 -22.63 -12.55 0.22
C ARG A 214 -21.61 -13.19 -0.71
N PRO A 215 -22.00 -13.74 -1.87
CA PRO A 215 -21.02 -14.12 -2.87
C PRO A 215 -20.26 -12.89 -3.37
N LEU A 216 -18.95 -12.99 -3.50
CA LEU A 216 -18.09 -11.91 -3.96
C LEU A 216 -17.06 -12.45 -4.96
N LEU A 217 -16.90 -11.77 -6.09
CA LEU A 217 -15.87 -12.06 -7.08
C LEU A 217 -14.71 -11.08 -6.84
N TRP A 218 -13.57 -11.58 -6.37
CA TRP A 218 -12.46 -10.75 -5.91
C TRP A 218 -11.16 -11.09 -6.67
N PRO A 219 -10.39 -10.10 -7.17
CA PRO A 219 -9.13 -10.39 -7.84
C PRO A 219 -8.15 -11.04 -6.85
N LYS A 220 -7.63 -12.22 -7.20
CA LYS A 220 -6.64 -12.92 -6.38
C LYS A 220 -5.32 -12.17 -6.44
N ARG A 221 -4.78 -11.78 -5.29
CA ARG A 221 -3.45 -11.15 -5.20
C ARG A 221 -2.38 -12.18 -5.65
N ALA A 222 -1.49 -11.77 -6.55
CA ALA A 222 -0.38 -12.62 -6.99
C ALA A 222 0.49 -13.01 -5.79
N SER A 223 0.88 -14.29 -5.69
CA SER A 223 1.69 -14.85 -4.61
C SER A 223 3.17 -14.43 -4.65
N GLN A 224 3.57 -13.61 -5.64
CA GLN A 224 4.90 -12.99 -5.72
C GLN A 224 4.73 -11.51 -6.07
N GLY A 225 4.87 -10.63 -5.09
CA GLY A 225 4.75 -9.18 -5.27
C GLY A 225 3.32 -8.78 -5.60
N ALA A 226 2.55 -8.46 -4.56
CA ALA A 226 1.13 -8.18 -4.71
C ALA A 226 0.87 -7.02 -5.70
N ALA A 227 0.12 -7.31 -6.75
CA ALA A 227 -0.59 -6.26 -7.47
C ALA A 227 -1.68 -5.69 -6.53
N PRO A 228 -1.82 -4.37 -6.47
CA PRO A 228 -2.81 -3.75 -5.60
C PRO A 228 -4.24 -4.00 -6.09
N ALA A 229 -5.20 -3.79 -5.18
CA ALA A 229 -6.57 -3.50 -5.58
C ALA A 229 -6.60 -2.31 -6.56
N PRO A 230 -7.60 -2.20 -7.45
CA PRO A 230 -7.78 -1.01 -8.28
C PRO A 230 -7.68 0.25 -7.40
N GLY A 231 -6.69 1.12 -7.66
CA GLY A 231 -6.45 2.35 -6.90
C GLY A 231 -5.31 2.33 -5.87
N ALA A 232 -4.79 1.18 -5.44
CA ALA A 232 -3.70 1.13 -4.44
C ALA A 232 -2.29 1.13 -5.07
N THR A 233 -1.93 2.16 -5.85
CA THR A 233 -0.57 2.30 -6.36
C THR A 233 0.36 2.83 -5.29
N SER A 234 1.42 2.09 -5.03
CA SER A 234 2.52 2.59 -4.23
C SER A 234 3.81 2.40 -5.03
N ARG A 235 4.41 3.51 -5.43
CA ARG A 235 5.78 3.56 -5.93
C ARG A 235 6.68 4.28 -4.92
N GLY A 236 6.50 4.01 -3.63
CA GLY A 236 7.34 4.56 -2.56
C GLY A 236 8.74 3.93 -2.47
N SER A 237 8.95 2.71 -3.00
CA SER A 237 10.22 1.99 -2.90
C SER A 237 11.19 2.19 -4.07
N GLY A 238 10.74 2.79 -5.19
CA GLY A 238 11.52 2.88 -6.43
C GLY A 238 11.75 1.53 -7.13
N ARG A 239 11.13 0.44 -6.67
CA ARG A 239 10.99 -0.80 -7.44
C ARG A 239 9.82 -0.67 -8.40
N GLU A 240 10.03 -1.10 -9.64
CA GLU A 240 8.91 -1.51 -10.49
C GLU A 240 8.16 -2.61 -9.73
N ARG A 241 6.92 -2.32 -9.30
CA ARG A 241 6.02 -3.40 -8.90
C ARG A 241 5.94 -4.35 -10.09
N PRO A 242 6.00 -5.68 -9.88
CA PRO A 242 5.69 -6.60 -10.95
C PRO A 242 4.36 -6.16 -11.54
N ALA A 243 4.30 -6.04 -12.86
CA ALA A 243 3.02 -5.81 -13.53
C ALA A 243 2.01 -6.81 -12.95
N ALA A 244 0.76 -6.38 -12.77
CA ALA A 244 -0.32 -7.33 -12.51
C ALA A 244 -0.12 -8.51 -13.47
N PRO A 245 -0.16 -9.76 -12.97
CA PRO A 245 0.32 -10.92 -13.71
C PRO A 245 -0.24 -10.89 -15.13
N LYS A 246 0.66 -10.74 -16.10
CA LYS A 246 0.30 -10.71 -17.51
C LYS A 246 -0.27 -12.08 -17.85
N TYR A 247 -1.49 -12.05 -18.39
CA TYR A 247 -2.26 -13.19 -18.89
C TYR A 247 -2.84 -14.09 -17.79
N LYS A 248 -4.17 -13.96 -17.58
CA LYS A 248 -5.03 -14.66 -16.60
C LYS A 248 -4.96 -14.06 -15.19
N THR A 249 -5.84 -13.11 -14.90
CA THR A 249 -6.10 -12.74 -13.51
C THR A 249 -6.97 -13.84 -12.91
N SER A 250 -6.40 -14.59 -11.98
CA SER A 250 -7.15 -15.49 -11.13
C SER A 250 -8.02 -14.63 -10.21
N TYR A 251 -9.31 -14.92 -10.13
CA TYR A 251 -10.24 -14.34 -9.17
C TYR A 251 -10.64 -15.41 -8.17
N GLU A 252 -10.81 -15.01 -6.93
CA GLU A 252 -11.45 -15.80 -5.89
C GLU A 252 -12.95 -15.53 -5.94
N ILE A 253 -13.73 -16.58 -5.76
CA ILE A 253 -15.16 -16.48 -5.53
C ILE A 253 -15.36 -16.81 -4.06
N LEU A 254 -15.62 -15.78 -3.28
CA LEU A 254 -15.82 -15.84 -1.84
C LEU A 254 -17.31 -15.94 -1.53
N GLY A 255 -17.63 -16.37 -0.30
CA GLY A 255 -18.99 -16.34 0.23
C GLY A 255 -19.54 -17.71 0.65
N PRO A 256 -20.85 -17.77 0.97
CA PRO A 256 -21.47 -18.98 1.47
C PRO A 256 -21.48 -20.13 0.45
N LYS A 257 -21.46 -21.38 0.93
CA LYS A 257 -21.40 -22.57 0.07
C LYS A 257 -22.53 -22.59 -0.96
N GLY A 258 -22.19 -22.78 -2.22
CA GLY A 258 -23.17 -22.83 -3.31
C GLY A 258 -22.54 -23.11 -4.67
N LYS A 259 -23.31 -22.84 -5.73
CA LYS A 259 -22.87 -22.95 -7.13
C LYS A 259 -23.04 -21.60 -7.81
N TRP A 260 -22.25 -21.36 -8.85
CA TRP A 260 -22.38 -20.18 -9.68
C TRP A 260 -22.39 -20.52 -11.17
N ARG A 261 -22.97 -19.62 -11.97
CA ARG A 261 -22.92 -19.64 -13.45
C ARG A 261 -22.81 -18.22 -14.02
N VAL A 262 -22.07 -18.05 -15.10
CA VAL A 262 -21.96 -16.78 -15.84
C VAL A 262 -23.28 -16.50 -16.55
N VAL A 263 -23.74 -15.26 -16.45
CA VAL A 263 -24.91 -14.76 -17.19
C VAL A 263 -24.61 -13.57 -18.07
N ARG A 264 -23.51 -12.86 -17.82
CA ARG A 264 -23.04 -11.78 -18.67
C ARG A 264 -21.51 -11.77 -18.69
N ALA A 265 -20.94 -11.62 -19.88
CA ALA A 265 -19.52 -11.48 -20.10
C ALA A 265 -19.29 -10.46 -21.21
N VAL A 266 -18.63 -9.35 -20.91
CA VAL A 266 -18.34 -8.26 -21.86
C VAL A 266 -16.84 -7.99 -21.83
N GLY A 267 -16.18 -8.02 -22.99
CA GLY A 267 -14.75 -7.69 -23.09
C GLY A 267 -13.81 -8.64 -22.36
N VAL A 268 -14.26 -9.86 -22.04
CA VAL A 268 -13.50 -10.87 -21.30
C VAL A 268 -13.43 -12.21 -22.03
N LYS A 269 -12.38 -12.99 -21.74
CA LYS A 269 -12.24 -14.40 -22.12
C LYS A 269 -12.35 -15.26 -20.86
N LEU A 270 -13.32 -16.18 -20.85
CA LEU A 270 -13.63 -17.03 -19.71
C LEU A 270 -13.45 -18.51 -20.09
N PRO A 271 -12.51 -19.26 -19.48
CA PRO A 271 -12.38 -20.69 -19.73
C PRO A 271 -13.42 -21.53 -19.00
N GLN A 272 -14.17 -20.93 -18.06
CA GLN A 272 -15.23 -21.57 -17.29
C GLN A 272 -16.43 -20.65 -17.18
N SER A 273 -17.62 -21.21 -17.30
CA SER A 273 -18.90 -20.50 -17.21
C SER A 273 -19.75 -20.95 -16.01
N TYR A 274 -19.26 -21.87 -15.18
CA TYR A 274 -19.93 -22.32 -13.96
C TYR A 274 -18.92 -22.90 -12.97
N GLY A 275 -19.32 -23.00 -11.70
CA GLY A 275 -18.47 -23.58 -10.65
C GLY A 275 -19.13 -23.59 -9.27
N LYS A 276 -18.29 -23.65 -8.23
CA LYS A 276 -18.71 -23.67 -6.81
C LYS A 276 -18.25 -22.41 -6.07
N VAL A 277 -18.97 -22.09 -4.99
CA VAL A 277 -18.58 -21.09 -3.99
C VAL A 277 -18.30 -21.81 -2.67
N PRO A 278 -17.21 -21.49 -1.95
CA PRO A 278 -16.09 -20.70 -2.43
C PRO A 278 -15.32 -21.42 -3.56
N GLY A 279 -14.59 -20.68 -4.37
CA GLY A 279 -13.89 -21.22 -5.54
C GLY A 279 -12.96 -20.22 -6.21
N THR A 280 -12.52 -20.52 -7.43
CA THR A 280 -11.71 -19.59 -8.24
C THR A 280 -12.22 -19.52 -9.67
N MET A 281 -12.04 -18.36 -10.29
CA MET A 281 -12.41 -18.07 -11.66
C MET A 281 -11.21 -17.47 -12.40
N GLN A 282 -10.96 -17.89 -13.65
CA GLN A 282 -9.95 -17.26 -14.49
C GLN A 282 -10.66 -16.27 -15.40
N ILE A 283 -10.20 -15.02 -15.45
CA ILE A 283 -10.76 -13.98 -16.30
C ILE A 283 -9.62 -13.35 -17.09
N GLY A 284 -9.65 -13.53 -18.41
CA GLY A 284 -8.77 -12.84 -19.34
C GLY A 284 -9.42 -11.53 -19.77
N VAL A 285 -8.67 -10.43 -19.69
CA VAL A 285 -9.10 -9.12 -20.18
C VAL A 285 -8.14 -8.70 -21.30
N ASP A 286 -8.66 -8.13 -22.38
CA ASP A 286 -7.83 -7.46 -23.38
C ASP A 286 -7.41 -6.08 -22.85
N GLU A 287 -6.13 -5.91 -22.56
CA GLU A 287 -5.57 -4.67 -22.00
C GLU A 287 -5.51 -3.51 -23.00
N THR A 288 -5.79 -3.75 -24.28
CA THR A 288 -5.81 -2.71 -25.32
C THR A 288 -7.22 -2.23 -25.64
N ARG A 289 -8.23 -2.96 -25.17
CA ARG A 289 -9.63 -2.67 -25.47
C ARG A 289 -10.10 -1.41 -24.77
N VAL A 290 -10.64 -0.46 -25.53
CA VAL A 290 -11.47 0.63 -25.02
C VAL A 290 -12.90 0.14 -24.93
N GLY A 291 -13.48 0.11 -23.72
CA GLY A 291 -14.82 -0.44 -23.53
C GLY A 291 -15.13 -0.91 -22.11
N GLU A 292 -16.39 -1.26 -21.90
CA GLU A 292 -16.84 -1.93 -20.67
C GLU A 292 -16.28 -3.35 -20.59
N VAL A 293 -15.60 -3.68 -19.49
CA VAL A 293 -15.21 -5.03 -19.12
C VAL A 293 -16.08 -5.46 -17.95
N ALA A 294 -16.88 -6.51 -18.16
CA ALA A 294 -17.83 -6.96 -17.16
C ALA A 294 -17.94 -8.48 -17.10
N VAL A 295 -18.13 -8.99 -15.89
CA VAL A 295 -18.55 -10.36 -15.61
C VAL A 295 -19.68 -10.29 -14.61
N GLU A 296 -20.82 -10.87 -14.95
CA GLU A 296 -21.94 -11.07 -14.04
C GLU A 296 -22.23 -12.56 -13.92
N VAL A 297 -22.38 -13.00 -12.68
CA VAL A 297 -22.60 -14.39 -12.30
C VAL A 297 -23.83 -14.52 -11.43
N GLU A 298 -24.58 -15.59 -11.63
CA GLU A 298 -25.62 -16.04 -10.71
C GLU A 298 -25.00 -16.95 -9.65
N TYR A 299 -25.38 -16.75 -8.40
CA TYR A 299 -25.14 -17.65 -7.29
C TYR A 299 -26.45 -18.33 -6.87
N VAL A 300 -26.41 -19.63 -6.62
CA VAL A 300 -27.49 -20.40 -5.97
C VAL A 300 -26.88 -21.30 -4.90
N GLY A 301 -27.30 -21.14 -3.64
CA GLY A 301 -26.71 -21.88 -2.52
C GLY A 301 -27.37 -21.58 -1.19
N ALA A 302 -26.54 -21.47 -0.13
CA ALA A 302 -26.99 -21.04 1.18
C ALA A 302 -27.59 -19.62 1.17
N ALA A 303 -28.31 -19.26 2.24
CA ALA A 303 -28.84 -17.91 2.40
C ALA A 303 -27.70 -16.88 2.41
N THR A 304 -27.97 -15.70 1.85
CA THR A 304 -27.01 -14.59 1.78
C THR A 304 -27.57 -13.35 2.46
N THR A 305 -26.68 -12.44 2.85
CA THR A 305 -27.03 -11.10 3.35
C THR A 305 -26.26 -10.07 2.53
N ASP A 306 -26.96 -9.18 1.84
CA ASP A 306 -26.33 -8.12 1.03
C ASP A 306 -25.72 -7.01 1.90
N VAL A 307 -25.06 -6.03 1.26
CA VAL A 307 -24.41 -4.90 1.94
C VAL A 307 -25.38 -4.00 2.74
N ARG A 308 -26.68 -4.09 2.47
CA ARG A 308 -27.74 -3.34 3.17
C ARG A 308 -28.43 -4.19 4.24
N GLY A 309 -27.96 -5.41 4.49
CA GLY A 309 -28.58 -6.33 5.44
C GLY A 309 -29.77 -7.11 4.89
N VAL A 310 -30.06 -7.02 3.59
CA VAL A 310 -31.19 -7.74 2.98
C VAL A 310 -30.84 -9.22 2.85
N VAL A 311 -31.68 -10.07 3.45
CA VAL A 311 -31.48 -11.52 3.43
C VAL A 311 -32.15 -12.12 2.20
N THR A 312 -31.38 -12.87 1.41
CA THR A 312 -31.92 -13.73 0.35
C THR A 312 -31.96 -15.19 0.84
N PRO A 313 -33.14 -15.85 0.85
CA PRO A 313 -33.26 -17.23 1.31
C PRO A 313 -32.42 -18.22 0.50
N ALA A 314 -32.06 -19.35 1.13
CA ALA A 314 -31.34 -20.42 0.46
C ALA A 314 -32.08 -20.91 -0.79
N GLY A 315 -31.32 -21.24 -1.83
CA GLY A 315 -31.84 -21.70 -3.13
C GLY A 315 -32.38 -20.58 -4.04
N LYS A 316 -32.50 -19.33 -3.56
CA LYS A 316 -32.85 -18.20 -4.43
C LYS A 316 -31.62 -17.64 -5.14
N PRO A 317 -31.74 -17.23 -6.42
CA PRO A 317 -30.61 -16.73 -7.18
C PRO A 317 -30.18 -15.32 -6.72
N VAL A 318 -28.88 -15.10 -6.67
CA VAL A 318 -28.26 -13.80 -6.37
C VAL A 318 -27.27 -13.44 -7.47
N ARG A 319 -27.34 -12.22 -8.01
CA ARG A 319 -26.34 -11.70 -8.96
C ARG A 319 -25.16 -11.10 -8.22
N PHE A 320 -23.96 -11.35 -8.72
CA PHE A 320 -22.74 -10.68 -8.27
C PHE A 320 -21.75 -10.63 -9.43
N GLY A 321 -20.67 -9.86 -9.29
CA GLY A 321 -19.69 -9.70 -10.35
C GLY A 321 -18.98 -8.37 -10.27
N PHE A 322 -18.43 -7.92 -11.41
CA PHE A 322 -17.91 -6.57 -11.56
C PHE A 322 -18.25 -6.05 -12.95
N SER A 323 -18.36 -4.73 -13.05
CA SER A 323 -18.25 -4.00 -14.31
C SER A 323 -17.30 -2.84 -14.10
N ARG A 324 -16.43 -2.60 -15.07
CA ARG A 324 -15.61 -1.40 -15.14
C ARG A 324 -15.48 -0.97 -16.57
N TYR A 325 -15.33 0.33 -16.78
CA TYR A 325 -14.90 0.83 -18.07
C TYR A 325 -13.37 0.97 -18.07
N GLN A 326 -12.73 0.62 -19.18
CA GLN A 326 -11.32 0.90 -19.39
C GLN A 326 -11.12 1.61 -20.73
N ALA A 327 -10.21 2.58 -20.73
CA ALA A 327 -9.78 3.34 -21.90
C ALA A 327 -8.24 3.44 -21.88
N PRO A 328 -7.56 2.29 -22.03
CA PRO A 328 -6.10 2.25 -21.99
C PRO A 328 -5.54 3.02 -23.19
N MET A 329 -4.52 3.84 -22.95
CA MET A 329 -3.75 4.47 -24.01
C MET A 329 -2.27 4.41 -23.66
N PRO A 330 -1.38 4.17 -24.64
CA PRO A 330 0.05 4.23 -24.40
C PRO A 330 0.45 5.68 -24.11
N TRP A 331 0.84 5.93 -22.85
CA TRP A 331 1.37 7.21 -22.42
C TRP A 331 2.87 7.21 -22.55
N ARG A 332 3.41 8.19 -23.27
CA ARG A 332 4.83 8.56 -23.23
C ARG A 332 5.02 9.57 -22.12
N VAL A 333 5.75 9.19 -21.06
CA VAL A 333 5.92 10.01 -19.86
C VAL A 333 7.38 10.38 -19.71
N LYS A 334 7.66 11.68 -19.71
CA LYS A 334 8.99 12.27 -19.48
C LYS A 334 9.04 12.92 -18.11
N PHE A 335 10.14 12.72 -17.41
CA PHE A 335 10.40 13.31 -16.10
C PHE A 335 11.57 14.29 -16.18
N TYR A 336 11.47 15.38 -15.43
CA TYR A 336 12.45 16.45 -15.36
C TYR A 336 12.75 16.75 -13.89
N ALA A 337 14.00 17.00 -13.53
CA ALA A 337 14.29 17.65 -12.24
C ALA A 337 14.02 19.16 -12.37
N TRP A 338 13.78 19.84 -11.26
CA TRP A 338 13.81 21.30 -11.20
C TRP A 338 14.50 21.78 -9.93
N ASP A 339 15.23 22.89 -10.01
CA ASP A 339 15.87 23.51 -8.86
C ASP A 339 14.85 24.35 -8.06
N PRO A 340 14.58 24.03 -6.78
CA PRO A 340 13.65 24.80 -5.95
C PRO A 340 13.95 26.29 -5.82
N LYS A 341 15.20 26.70 -6.00
CA LYS A 341 15.59 28.10 -5.79
C LYS A 341 15.33 28.97 -7.01
N THR A 342 15.35 28.39 -8.21
CA THR A 342 15.41 29.15 -9.46
C THR A 342 14.36 28.71 -10.48
N GLN A 343 13.81 27.51 -10.35
CA GLN A 343 12.96 26.86 -11.36
C GLN A 343 11.64 26.34 -10.79
N ASP A 344 11.12 26.94 -9.71
CA ASP A 344 9.81 26.59 -9.17
C ASP A 344 8.74 26.68 -10.27
N PRO A 345 8.07 25.56 -10.63
CA PRO A 345 7.08 25.54 -11.69
C PRO A 345 5.93 26.52 -11.49
N ARG A 346 5.63 26.91 -10.25
CA ARG A 346 4.56 27.87 -9.92
C ARG A 346 4.91 29.29 -10.35
N GLU A 347 6.20 29.62 -10.37
CA GLU A 347 6.72 30.95 -10.65
C GLU A 347 7.19 31.09 -12.10
N ASN A 348 7.73 30.02 -12.69
CA ASN A 348 8.23 30.04 -14.06
C ASN A 348 8.27 28.64 -14.71
N GLU A 349 8.58 28.62 -16.02
CA GLU A 349 8.62 27.39 -16.84
C GLU A 349 10.05 26.94 -17.19
N ALA A 350 11.08 27.44 -16.50
CA ALA A 350 12.48 27.20 -16.84
C ALA A 350 12.89 25.72 -16.73
N TRP A 351 12.19 24.95 -15.89
CA TRP A 351 12.37 23.50 -15.75
C TRP A 351 12.22 22.74 -17.08
N ARG A 352 11.48 23.28 -18.06
CA ARG A 352 11.29 22.67 -19.38
C ARG A 352 12.58 22.61 -20.20
N GLY A 353 13.55 23.48 -19.89
CA GLY A 353 14.87 23.47 -20.51
C GLY A 353 15.81 22.42 -19.92
N ASN A 354 15.46 21.80 -18.80
CA ASN A 354 16.28 20.78 -18.15
C ASN A 354 16.28 19.48 -18.98
N PRO A 355 17.36 18.68 -18.90
CA PRO A 355 17.40 17.39 -19.55
C PRO A 355 16.32 16.45 -18.98
N VAL A 356 15.75 15.62 -19.86
CA VAL A 356 14.87 14.53 -19.45
C VAL A 356 15.66 13.54 -18.60
N LEU A 357 15.23 13.31 -17.36
CA LEU A 357 15.85 12.34 -16.45
C LEU A 357 15.59 10.91 -16.93
N THR A 358 14.33 10.62 -17.24
CA THR A 358 13.83 9.30 -17.64
C THR A 358 12.60 9.50 -18.54
N GLU A 359 12.46 8.64 -19.56
CA GLU A 359 11.24 8.48 -20.35
C GLU A 359 10.72 7.05 -20.20
N VAL A 360 9.42 6.88 -19.97
CA VAL A 360 8.76 5.57 -19.87
C VAL A 360 7.50 5.54 -20.74
N THR A 361 7.14 4.34 -21.20
CA THR A 361 5.82 4.09 -21.79
C THR A 361 4.97 3.28 -20.82
N VAL A 362 3.80 3.78 -20.47
CA VAL A 362 2.87 3.12 -19.53
C VAL A 362 1.46 3.05 -20.12
N PRO A 363 0.65 2.00 -19.81
CA PRO A 363 -0.70 1.85 -20.36
C PRO A 363 -1.75 2.79 -19.73
N GLY A 364 -1.38 3.52 -18.68
CA GLY A 364 -2.23 4.47 -17.96
C GLY A 364 -1.40 5.34 -17.02
N LEU A 365 -1.90 6.55 -16.72
CA LEU A 365 -1.34 7.39 -15.67
C LEU A 365 -1.97 6.98 -14.34
N ASP A 366 -1.21 6.21 -13.56
CA ASP A 366 -1.58 5.76 -12.20
C ASP A 366 -0.32 5.74 -11.33
N PHE A 367 0.22 6.94 -11.09
CA PHE A 367 1.39 7.14 -10.25
C PHE A 367 0.93 7.64 -8.87
N ALA A 368 1.40 7.01 -7.79
CA ALA A 368 1.24 7.56 -6.45
C ALA A 368 2.28 6.99 -5.46
N GLY A 369 2.67 7.77 -4.45
CA GLY A 369 3.49 7.31 -3.32
C GLY A 369 4.41 8.36 -2.72
N TYR A 370 4.95 8.06 -1.53
CA TYR A 370 5.97 8.85 -0.81
C TYR A 370 7.39 8.70 -1.40
N GLY A 371 7.52 8.77 -2.73
CA GLY A 371 8.79 8.51 -3.41
C GLY A 371 8.74 8.69 -4.93
N ARG A 372 9.80 8.21 -5.60
CA ARG A 372 10.02 8.42 -7.04
C ARG A 372 8.99 7.71 -7.93
N PHE A 373 8.39 8.43 -8.88
CA PHE A 373 7.46 7.84 -9.87
C PHE A 373 8.13 6.83 -10.80
N SER A 374 9.43 6.96 -11.05
CA SER A 374 10.20 6.05 -11.88
C SER A 374 11.66 5.95 -11.43
N LYS A 375 12.38 4.93 -11.89
CA LYS A 375 13.83 4.81 -11.69
C LYS A 375 14.53 6.02 -12.34
N GLY A 376 15.46 6.64 -11.61
CA GLY A 376 16.19 7.84 -12.07
C GLY A 376 15.49 9.17 -11.76
N VAL A 377 14.24 9.16 -11.29
CA VAL A 377 13.52 10.37 -10.85
C VAL A 377 13.79 10.61 -9.36
N PRO A 378 14.03 11.86 -8.91
CA PRO A 378 14.15 12.17 -7.49
C PRO A 378 12.81 11.96 -6.75
N ALA A 379 12.86 11.94 -5.41
CA ALA A 379 11.66 11.79 -4.59
C ALA A 379 10.84 13.09 -4.48
N THR A 380 11.49 14.23 -4.68
CA THR A 380 10.94 15.58 -4.56
C THR A 380 11.44 16.41 -5.74
N HIS A 381 10.81 17.55 -6.01
CA HIS A 381 11.25 18.52 -7.01
C HIS A 381 11.44 17.93 -8.43
N PHE A 382 10.39 17.27 -8.93
CA PHE A 382 10.34 16.82 -10.32
C PHE A 382 9.11 17.35 -11.03
N ALA A 383 9.19 17.43 -12.35
CA ALA A 383 8.07 17.71 -13.24
C ALA A 383 7.87 16.55 -14.20
N THR A 384 6.63 16.37 -14.64
CA THR A 384 6.20 15.29 -15.52
C THR A 384 5.48 15.88 -16.72
N VAL A 385 5.84 15.41 -17.93
CA VAL A 385 5.07 15.66 -19.15
C VAL A 385 4.67 14.31 -19.72
N ALA A 386 3.38 14.04 -19.78
CA ALA A 386 2.82 12.81 -20.33
C ALA A 386 1.98 13.12 -21.57
N GLU A 387 2.16 12.34 -22.63
CA GLU A 387 1.36 12.45 -23.86
C GLU A 387 0.80 11.08 -24.25
N GLY A 388 -0.47 11.05 -24.65
CA GLY A 388 -1.16 9.87 -25.13
C GLY A 388 -2.17 10.23 -26.22
N GLU A 389 -2.50 9.25 -27.05
CA GLU A 389 -3.56 9.35 -28.05
C GLU A 389 -4.56 8.22 -27.83
N ILE A 390 -5.84 8.53 -27.97
CA ILE A 390 -6.92 7.56 -27.79
C ILE A 390 -8.07 7.83 -28.76
N ASP A 391 -8.74 6.77 -29.20
CA ASP A 391 -10.00 6.82 -29.96
C ASP A 391 -11.13 6.33 -29.06
N LEU A 392 -11.97 7.25 -28.60
CA LEU A 392 -13.07 6.97 -27.69
C LEU A 392 -14.36 6.66 -28.46
N PRO A 393 -15.10 5.61 -28.08
CA PRO A 393 -16.46 5.41 -28.57
C PRO A 393 -17.34 6.65 -28.45
N LYS A 394 -18.26 6.82 -29.40
CA LYS A 394 -19.24 7.92 -29.42
C LYS A 394 -19.99 7.98 -28.09
N GLY A 395 -20.10 9.19 -27.54
CA GLY A 395 -20.78 9.46 -26.27
C GLY A 395 -20.10 10.60 -25.53
N GLU A 396 -20.60 10.92 -24.35
CA GLU A 396 -19.93 11.84 -23.44
C GLU A 396 -19.06 11.10 -22.45
N TRP A 397 -17.94 11.71 -22.10
CA TRP A 397 -16.90 11.15 -21.25
C TRP A 397 -16.49 12.14 -20.18
N ASP A 398 -16.20 11.59 -19.00
CA ASP A 398 -15.52 12.28 -17.92
C ASP A 398 -14.03 11.94 -17.98
N LEU A 399 -13.22 12.97 -18.21
CA LEU A 399 -11.80 12.95 -17.89
C LEU A 399 -11.68 13.27 -16.41
N LYS A 400 -11.28 12.27 -15.62
CA LYS A 400 -11.03 12.41 -14.18
C LYS A 400 -9.54 12.35 -13.93
N ALA A 401 -9.01 13.30 -13.18
CA ALA A 401 -7.62 13.32 -12.80
C ALA A 401 -7.48 13.56 -11.29
N THR A 402 -6.51 12.92 -10.66
CA THR A 402 -6.12 13.19 -9.27
C THR A 402 -4.66 13.56 -9.25
N THR A 403 -4.32 14.64 -8.57
CA THR A 403 -2.96 15.18 -8.55
C THR A 403 -2.52 15.57 -7.15
N ASP A 404 -1.22 15.44 -6.94
CA ASP A 404 -0.42 15.98 -5.84
C ASP A 404 0.99 16.13 -6.44
N ASP A 405 1.53 17.33 -6.69
CA ASP A 405 0.94 18.67 -6.50
C ASP A 405 0.13 19.15 -7.73
N GLY A 406 0.76 19.98 -8.57
CA GLY A 406 0.09 20.75 -9.62
C GLY A 406 -0.19 19.96 -10.88
N LEU A 407 -1.24 20.35 -11.60
CA LEU A 407 -1.74 19.66 -12.78
C LEU A 407 -2.23 20.62 -13.85
N ARG A 408 -1.85 20.35 -15.09
CA ARG A 408 -2.52 20.87 -16.29
C ARG A 408 -2.84 19.72 -17.24
N VAL A 409 -4.05 19.73 -17.79
CA VAL A 409 -4.47 18.75 -18.79
C VAL A 409 -4.88 19.49 -20.06
N PHE A 410 -4.34 19.05 -21.18
CA PHE A 410 -4.64 19.55 -22.51
C PHE A 410 -5.26 18.43 -23.33
N VAL A 411 -6.37 18.71 -24.00
CA VAL A 411 -7.03 17.83 -24.97
C VAL A 411 -7.03 18.56 -26.30
N ASP A 412 -6.44 17.95 -27.33
CA ASP A 412 -6.32 18.53 -28.68
C ASP A 412 -5.72 19.95 -28.68
N GLY A 413 -4.76 20.16 -27.78
CA GLY A 413 -4.09 21.45 -27.57
C GLY A 413 -4.83 22.44 -26.68
N VAL A 414 -6.11 22.19 -26.34
CA VAL A 414 -6.92 23.04 -25.47
C VAL A 414 -6.73 22.63 -24.01
N LYS A 415 -6.37 23.58 -23.13
CA LYS A 415 -6.23 23.34 -21.69
C LYS A 415 -7.62 23.19 -21.05
N VAL A 416 -7.95 21.98 -20.60
CA VAL A 416 -9.25 21.63 -20.01
C VAL A 416 -9.21 21.55 -18.48
N VAL A 417 -8.02 21.38 -17.89
CA VAL A 417 -7.78 21.49 -16.44
C VAL A 417 -6.54 22.36 -16.24
N ASP A 418 -6.61 23.31 -15.31
CA ASP A 418 -5.49 24.16 -14.92
C ASP A 418 -5.51 24.39 -13.40
N SER A 419 -4.79 23.53 -12.68
CA SER A 419 -4.56 23.67 -11.25
C SER A 419 -3.08 23.61 -10.96
N TRP A 420 -2.37 24.67 -11.35
CA TRP A 420 -0.92 24.76 -11.26
C TRP A 420 -0.49 25.39 -9.92
N LYS A 421 -0.73 24.69 -8.81
CA LYS A 421 -0.49 25.15 -7.44
C LYS A 421 -0.06 24.00 -6.52
N TYR A 422 0.50 24.35 -5.36
CA TYR A 422 0.77 23.40 -4.26
C TYR A 422 -0.54 22.91 -3.65
N GLN A 423 -0.67 21.59 -3.49
CA GLN A 423 -1.87 20.95 -2.96
C GLN A 423 -1.62 19.45 -2.71
N GLY A 424 -2.24 18.90 -1.67
CA GLY A 424 -2.33 17.44 -1.52
C GLY A 424 -3.27 16.79 -2.54
N PRO A 425 -3.54 15.47 -2.42
CA PRO A 425 -4.30 14.71 -3.40
C PRO A 425 -5.68 15.32 -3.66
N THR A 426 -5.87 15.88 -4.85
CA THR A 426 -7.08 16.62 -5.23
C THR A 426 -7.60 16.15 -6.58
N ASP A 427 -8.92 15.91 -6.64
CA ASP A 427 -9.62 15.47 -7.84
C ASP A 427 -10.04 16.66 -8.73
N TYR A 428 -9.87 16.47 -10.03
CA TYR A 428 -10.33 17.36 -11.10
C TYR A 428 -11.09 16.56 -12.15
N ALA A 429 -12.02 17.23 -12.82
CA ALA A 429 -12.76 16.63 -13.92
C ALA A 429 -12.94 17.61 -15.08
N ALA A 430 -12.98 17.07 -16.29
CA ALA A 430 -13.39 17.78 -17.50
C ALA A 430 -14.28 16.88 -18.36
N LYS A 431 -15.15 17.50 -19.16
CA LYS A 431 -15.96 16.77 -20.14
C LYS A 431 -15.21 16.60 -21.44
N LEU A 432 -15.40 15.45 -22.07
CA LEU A 432 -14.84 15.08 -23.35
C LEU A 432 -15.92 14.40 -24.20
N GLN A 433 -15.92 14.64 -25.51
CA GLN A 433 -16.78 13.91 -26.44
C GLN A 433 -16.07 12.66 -26.94
N GLY A 434 -16.81 11.68 -27.46
CA GLY A 434 -16.20 10.54 -28.15
C GLY A 434 -15.49 10.99 -29.44
N GLY A 435 -14.48 10.22 -29.84
CA GLY A 435 -13.64 10.50 -31.00
C GLY A 435 -12.15 10.35 -30.70
N LYS A 436 -11.33 10.72 -31.68
CA LYS A 436 -9.87 10.73 -31.57
C LYS A 436 -9.41 11.96 -30.83
N HIS A 437 -8.60 11.76 -29.78
CA HIS A 437 -8.04 12.83 -28.98
C HIS A 437 -6.55 12.61 -28.74
N ARG A 438 -5.80 13.71 -28.79
CA ARG A 438 -4.45 13.78 -28.22
C ARG A 438 -4.54 14.45 -26.85
N ILE A 439 -4.07 13.75 -25.83
CA ILE A 439 -4.10 14.24 -24.45
C ILE A 439 -2.67 14.45 -23.98
N ARG A 440 -2.39 15.66 -23.49
CA ARG A 440 -1.13 16.00 -22.81
C ARG A 440 -1.42 16.37 -21.38
N VAL A 441 -0.65 15.81 -20.45
CA VAL A 441 -0.71 16.12 -19.03
C VAL A 441 0.64 16.69 -18.61
N GLU A 442 0.60 17.80 -17.89
CA GLU A 442 1.74 18.37 -17.21
C GLU A 442 1.48 18.30 -15.71
N HIS A 443 2.50 17.93 -14.95
CA HIS A 443 2.43 17.77 -13.50
C HIS A 443 3.74 18.22 -12.87
N PHE A 444 3.70 18.70 -11.63
CA PHE A 444 4.90 18.87 -10.83
C PHE A 444 4.71 18.32 -9.42
N GLN A 445 5.81 17.91 -8.81
CA GLN A 445 5.92 17.51 -7.42
C GLN A 445 6.91 18.41 -6.69
N ILE A 446 6.49 18.97 -5.56
CA ILE A 446 7.36 19.69 -4.61
C ILE A 446 7.96 18.69 -3.64
N ASP A 447 7.18 18.13 -2.70
CA ASP A 447 7.66 17.24 -1.64
C ASP A 447 6.56 16.31 -1.10
N GLY A 448 6.86 15.45 -0.12
CA GLY A 448 5.83 14.61 0.50
C GLY A 448 5.27 13.49 -0.39
N TYR A 449 3.95 13.32 -0.37
CA TYR A 449 3.24 12.34 -1.20
C TYR A 449 3.12 12.88 -2.62
N ALA A 450 3.41 12.07 -3.62
CA ALA A 450 3.22 12.45 -5.02
C ALA A 450 2.07 11.65 -5.61
N MET A 451 1.24 12.27 -6.45
CA MET A 451 0.14 11.59 -7.14
C MET A 451 -0.11 12.19 -8.53
N LEU A 452 -0.23 11.31 -9.53
CA LEU A 452 -0.68 11.65 -10.87
C LEU A 452 -1.50 10.50 -11.43
N LYS A 453 -2.82 10.68 -11.42
CA LYS A 453 -3.76 9.71 -11.97
C LYS A 453 -4.64 10.38 -13.02
N LEU A 454 -4.92 9.66 -14.10
CA LEU A 454 -5.91 10.09 -15.09
C LEU A 454 -6.70 8.88 -15.59
N ALA A 455 -8.02 8.99 -15.54
CA ALA A 455 -8.95 8.01 -16.07
C ALA A 455 -9.97 8.69 -17.01
N LEU A 456 -10.32 7.99 -18.09
CA LEU A 456 -11.45 8.34 -18.94
C LEU A 456 -12.57 7.34 -18.68
N VAL A 457 -13.73 7.84 -18.27
CA VAL A 457 -14.91 7.01 -18.03
C VAL A 457 -16.11 7.58 -18.80
N PRO A 458 -16.98 6.75 -19.39
CA PRO A 458 -18.21 7.26 -19.98
C PRO A 458 -19.00 8.00 -18.91
N THR A 459 -19.55 9.16 -19.26
CA THR A 459 -20.49 9.84 -18.39
C THR A 459 -21.73 8.95 -18.25
N ALA A 460 -22.09 8.62 -17.01
CA ALA A 460 -23.29 7.84 -16.73
C ALA A 460 -24.49 8.56 -17.37
N LYS A 461 -25.29 7.85 -18.16
CA LYS A 461 -26.60 8.36 -18.55
C LYS A 461 -27.43 8.42 -17.27
N SER A 462 -27.79 9.64 -16.86
CA SER A 462 -28.74 9.92 -15.78
C SER A 462 -30.07 9.21 -16.01
#